data_AF-A0A8J9YBC2-F1
#
_entry.id   AF-A0A8J9YBC2-F1
#
_cell.length_a   1.000
_cell.length_b   1.000
_cell.length_c   1.000
_cell.angle_alpha   90.00
_cell.angle_beta   90.00
_cell.angle_gamma   90.00
#
_symmetry.space_group_name_H-M   'P 1'
#
loop_
_entity.id
_entity.type
_entity.pdbx_description
1 polymer ?
#
loop_
_entity_poly.entity_id
_entity_poly.type
_entity_poly.pdbx_seq_one_letter_code
_entity_poly.pdbx_strand_id
1 'polypeptide(L)'
;MLRIAVLHLFVLQILTIEPPPPECRGPASTVKNPLQCCIFGPLFRDQDFKECGIELQSDDEDKVRHGIPDCESQICLMSKNNLMKDDDTIDKDALNVFMDNWAFSHIINFGHNNKSTLNAVNEAKNKCIQKELPGPSEACEANKIVFCITSTIFAVNGQLEHKVKPEKCYGTDELENRRCCIFPPFFNRAVARECGAGFALMSIDNKHNVTNMRRHLFNSCDHWRCILNTYSILDAEENVNNENYFAHLDKWTALNPEFNNAMTDAKVYCRDEFRANMPVKVCDFFEYQKCIRHNIMVSCPKVINSPECFEWKEFYEECKEFFH
;
A
#
# COMPACT_ATOMS: atom_id res chain seq x y z
N MET A 1 -3.28 32.93 -41.51
CA MET A 1 -3.66 31.50 -41.46
C MET A 1 -2.89 30.85 -40.32
N LEU A 2 -3.53 30.75 -39.15
CA LEU A 2 -2.96 30.23 -37.91
C LEU A 2 -3.34 28.75 -37.81
N ARG A 3 -2.39 27.82 -37.94
CA ARG A 3 -2.64 26.39 -37.70
C ARG A 3 -2.19 26.03 -36.29
N ILE A 4 -3.17 25.72 -35.45
CA ILE A 4 -3.04 25.23 -34.07
C ILE A 4 -2.50 23.80 -34.15
N ALA A 5 -1.27 23.58 -33.66
CA ALA A 5 -0.72 22.25 -33.45
C ALA A 5 -1.15 21.78 -32.06
N VAL A 6 -2.18 20.93 -32.02
CA VAL A 6 -2.58 20.18 -30.81
C VAL A 6 -1.57 19.06 -30.61
N LEU A 7 -0.62 19.28 -29.69
CA LEU A 7 0.40 18.29 -29.32
C LEU A 7 -0.22 17.31 -28.32
N HIS A 8 -0.63 16.13 -28.81
CA HIS A 8 -0.95 14.98 -27.97
C HIS A 8 0.36 14.34 -27.46
N LEU A 9 0.55 14.31 -26.15
CA LEU A 9 1.71 13.71 -25.49
C LEU A 9 1.20 12.88 -24.31
N PHE A 10 1.02 11.57 -24.53
CA PHE A 10 0.66 10.61 -23.50
C PHE A 10 1.48 9.33 -23.67
N VAL A 11 2.52 9.15 -22.86
CA VAL A 11 3.29 7.89 -22.76
C VAL A 11 3.66 7.59 -21.28
N LEU A 12 3.18 6.42 -20.82
CA LEU A 12 3.71 5.36 -19.91
C LEU A 12 4.37 5.66 -18.52
N GLN A 13 3.94 4.95 -17.45
CA GLN A 13 4.50 3.66 -16.96
C GLN A 13 4.03 3.29 -15.51
N ILE A 14 3.46 2.08 -15.38
CA ILE A 14 3.87 0.89 -14.58
C ILE A 14 3.99 1.00 -13.04
N LEU A 15 3.12 0.23 -12.36
CA LEU A 15 3.42 -0.79 -11.35
C LEU A 15 2.40 -1.93 -11.55
N THR A 16 2.83 -3.10 -12.00
CA THR A 16 1.96 -4.29 -12.12
C THR A 16 1.94 -5.00 -10.78
N ILE A 17 0.80 -4.97 -10.08
CA ILE A 17 0.44 -6.03 -9.14
C ILE A 17 -0.35 -7.01 -9.99
N GLU A 18 0.24 -8.16 -10.33
CA GLU A 18 -0.50 -9.20 -11.05
C GLU A 18 -1.74 -9.58 -10.23
N PRO A 19 -2.92 -9.74 -10.86
CA PRO A 19 -4.11 -10.18 -10.13
C PRO A 19 -3.85 -11.56 -9.51
N PRO A 20 -4.39 -11.85 -8.33
CA PRO A 20 -4.14 -13.12 -7.66
C PRO A 20 -4.52 -14.31 -8.56
N PRO A 21 -3.79 -15.45 -8.45
CA PRO A 21 -4.04 -16.65 -9.24
C PRO A 21 -5.53 -17.06 -9.23
N PRO A 22 -6.08 -17.65 -10.31
CA PRO A 22 -7.50 -18.03 -10.39
C PRO A 22 -7.99 -18.91 -9.22
N GLU A 23 -7.13 -19.79 -8.73
CA GLU A 23 -7.38 -20.66 -7.57
C GLU A 23 -7.57 -19.92 -6.23
N CYS A 24 -7.16 -18.65 -6.18
CA CYS A 24 -7.33 -17.76 -5.04
C CYS A 24 -8.59 -16.88 -5.11
N ARG A 25 -9.37 -17.00 -6.20
CA ARG A 25 -10.56 -16.16 -6.44
C ARG A 25 -11.87 -16.78 -5.93
N GLY A 26 -11.83 -18.01 -5.45
CA GLY A 26 -12.97 -18.73 -4.88
C GLY A 26 -12.98 -18.74 -3.34
N PRO A 27 -14.08 -19.18 -2.69
CA PRO A 27 -14.05 -19.52 -1.27
C PRO A 27 -12.95 -20.56 -1.01
N ALA A 28 -12.39 -20.60 0.21
CA ALA A 28 -11.25 -21.43 0.60
C ALA A 28 -11.47 -22.93 0.30
N SER A 29 -11.30 -23.30 -0.96
CA SER A 29 -11.08 -24.68 -1.38
C SER A 29 -9.63 -25.03 -1.04
N THR A 30 -9.30 -26.32 -1.08
CA THR A 30 -7.96 -26.84 -0.80
C THR A 30 -6.93 -26.32 -1.81
N VAL A 31 -6.51 -25.06 -1.66
CA VAL A 31 -5.38 -24.48 -2.38
C VAL A 31 -4.12 -25.15 -1.86
N LYS A 32 -3.30 -25.69 -2.77
CA LYS A 32 -2.06 -26.41 -2.43
C LYS A 32 -1.08 -25.53 -1.65
N ASN A 33 -1.08 -24.22 -1.91
CA ASN A 33 -0.32 -23.22 -1.17
C ASN A 33 -1.18 -21.98 -0.81
N PRO A 34 -1.76 -21.91 0.39
CA PRO A 34 -2.58 -20.77 0.83
C PRO A 34 -1.86 -19.42 0.81
N LEU A 35 -0.51 -19.40 0.86
CA LEU A 35 0.29 -18.17 0.80
C LEU A 35 0.24 -17.50 -0.58
N GLN A 36 -0.14 -18.21 -1.64
CA GLN A 36 -0.39 -17.62 -2.96
C GLN A 36 -1.68 -16.79 -3.00
N CYS A 37 -2.60 -17.03 -2.06
CA CYS A 37 -3.91 -16.39 -2.02
C CYS A 37 -4.01 -15.25 -1.02
N CYS A 38 -3.09 -15.21 -0.07
CA CYS A 38 -2.94 -14.12 0.86
C CYS A 38 -1.44 -13.83 0.97
N ILE A 39 -0.99 -12.72 0.38
CA ILE A 39 0.39 -12.25 0.50
C ILE A 39 0.56 -11.75 1.93
N PHE A 40 0.80 -12.68 2.84
CA PHE A 40 1.18 -12.36 4.21
C PHE A 40 2.70 -12.21 4.24
N GLY A 41 3.17 -11.00 4.53
CA GLY A 41 4.59 -10.77 4.74
C GLY A 41 5.08 -11.59 5.94
N PRO A 42 6.32 -12.11 5.92
CA PRO A 42 6.82 -12.89 7.05
C PRO A 42 6.83 -12.02 8.32
N LEU A 43 6.62 -12.65 9.48
CA LEU A 43 6.65 -11.97 10.76
C LEU A 43 8.07 -11.43 11.08
N PHE A 44 9.09 -12.17 10.65
CA PHE A 44 10.51 -11.83 10.79
C PHE A 44 11.14 -11.61 9.42
N ARG A 45 12.32 -10.99 9.38
CA ARG A 45 13.02 -10.74 8.10
C ARG A 45 13.72 -12.01 7.65
N ASP A 46 13.86 -12.20 6.34
CA ASP A 46 14.57 -13.34 5.74
C ASP A 46 16.01 -13.50 6.27
N GLN A 47 16.68 -12.37 6.54
CA GLN A 47 18.00 -12.35 7.14
C GLN A 47 18.02 -12.97 8.54
N ASP A 48 16.97 -12.75 9.35
CA ASP A 48 16.87 -13.31 10.69
C ASP A 48 16.67 -14.83 10.63
N PHE A 49 15.89 -15.34 9.66
CA PHE A 49 15.75 -16.77 9.40
C PHE A 49 17.09 -17.42 9.05
N LYS A 50 17.84 -16.81 8.12
CA LYS A 50 19.15 -17.31 7.70
C LYS A 50 20.15 -17.35 8.85
N GLU A 51 20.17 -16.31 9.68
CA GLU A 51 21.07 -16.23 10.84
C GLU A 51 20.71 -17.23 11.94
N CYS A 52 19.43 -17.61 12.04
CA CYS A 52 18.95 -18.66 12.91
C CYS A 52 19.02 -20.07 12.30
N GLY A 53 19.69 -20.23 11.15
CA GLY A 53 19.87 -21.54 10.49
C GLY A 53 18.60 -22.10 9.87
N ILE A 54 17.58 -21.27 9.65
CA ILE A 54 16.31 -21.67 9.06
C ILE A 54 16.39 -21.43 7.54
N GLU A 55 16.39 -22.51 6.79
CA GLU A 55 16.25 -22.46 5.33
C GLU A 55 14.80 -22.17 4.96
N LEU A 56 14.54 -20.97 4.46
CA LEU A 56 13.29 -20.65 3.77
C LEU A 56 13.25 -21.44 2.47
N GLN A 57 12.16 -22.16 2.21
CA GLN A 57 12.03 -22.95 0.98
C GLN A 57 12.07 -22.03 -0.23
N SER A 58 12.88 -22.40 -1.23
CA SER A 58 12.75 -21.84 -2.58
C SER A 58 11.46 -22.36 -3.22
N ASP A 59 10.85 -21.54 -4.08
CA ASP A 59 9.59 -21.84 -4.78
C ASP A 59 9.60 -23.14 -5.62
N ASP A 60 10.76 -23.76 -5.82
CA ASP A 60 10.98 -24.94 -6.68
C ASP A 60 10.92 -26.32 -5.99
N GLU A 61 10.71 -26.44 -4.67
CA GLU A 61 10.70 -27.76 -3.99
C GLU A 61 9.33 -28.18 -3.43
N ASP A 62 8.75 -29.24 -4.02
CA ASP A 62 7.52 -29.96 -3.59
C ASP A 62 7.58 -30.61 -2.18
N LYS A 63 8.58 -30.32 -1.36
CA LYS A 63 8.76 -30.92 -0.04
C LYS A 63 8.13 -30.05 1.03
N VAL A 64 6.83 -30.16 1.24
CA VAL A 64 6.18 -29.51 2.39
C VAL A 64 6.78 -30.08 3.69
N ARG A 65 7.48 -29.24 4.47
CA ARG A 65 7.91 -29.62 5.83
C ARG A 65 6.67 -29.66 6.72
N HIS A 66 6.08 -30.83 6.87
CA HIS A 66 5.03 -31.10 7.86
C HIS A 66 5.68 -31.44 9.20
N GLY A 67 5.98 -30.43 10.01
CA GLY A 67 6.50 -30.61 11.37
C GLY A 67 6.37 -29.34 12.20
N ILE A 68 6.27 -29.49 13.52
CA ILE A 68 6.39 -28.38 14.47
C ILE A 68 7.79 -27.77 14.28
N PRO A 69 7.92 -26.44 14.14
CA PRO A 69 9.23 -25.80 14.07
C PRO A 69 10.11 -26.20 15.25
N ASP A 70 11.41 -26.31 15.02
CA ASP A 70 12.36 -26.55 16.11
C ASP A 70 12.37 -25.36 17.10
N CYS A 71 12.44 -25.66 18.39
CA CYS A 71 12.34 -24.66 19.45
C CYS A 71 13.56 -23.74 19.50
N GLU A 72 14.77 -24.26 19.28
CA GLU A 72 15.99 -23.45 19.28
C GLU A 72 15.93 -22.41 18.15
N SER A 73 15.46 -22.83 16.99
CA SER A 73 15.25 -21.97 15.83
C SER A 73 14.26 -20.84 16.11
N GLN A 74 13.13 -21.14 16.75
CA GLN A 74 12.12 -20.12 17.06
C GLN A 74 12.55 -19.17 18.18
N ILE A 75 13.24 -19.68 19.21
CA ILE A 75 13.83 -18.87 20.30
C ILE A 75 14.90 -17.94 19.73
N CYS A 76 15.72 -18.41 18.79
CA CYS A 76 16.69 -17.58 18.10
C CYS A 76 16.02 -16.38 17.40
N LEU A 77 14.96 -16.62 16.62
CA LEU A 77 14.22 -15.56 15.92
C LEU A 77 13.66 -14.51 16.88
N MET A 78 13.05 -14.96 17.99
CA MET A 78 12.49 -14.07 19.00
C MET A 78 13.58 -13.25 19.70
N SER A 79 14.69 -13.90 20.08
CA SER A 79 15.84 -13.25 20.73
C SER A 79 16.49 -12.20 19.84
N LYS A 80 16.69 -12.50 18.55
CA LYS A 80 17.22 -11.58 17.53
C LYS A 80 16.43 -10.28 17.42
N ASN A 81 15.13 -10.36 17.67
CA ASN A 81 14.19 -9.24 17.61
C ASN A 81 13.93 -8.62 18.99
N ASN A 82 14.71 -8.97 20.02
CA ASN A 82 14.56 -8.51 21.41
C ASN A 82 13.18 -8.80 22.00
N LEU A 83 12.60 -9.95 21.68
CA LEU A 83 11.26 -10.37 22.11
C LEU A 83 11.30 -11.39 23.26
N MET A 84 12.48 -11.60 23.85
CA MET A 84 12.74 -12.52 24.96
C MET A 84 13.32 -11.73 26.13
N LYS A 85 12.89 -12.02 27.36
CA LYS A 85 13.48 -11.46 28.59
C LYS A 85 14.73 -12.23 29.03
N ASP A 86 14.70 -13.53 28.81
CA ASP A 86 15.76 -14.51 29.05
C ASP A 86 15.61 -15.67 28.04
N ASP A 87 16.40 -16.74 28.16
CA ASP A 87 16.46 -17.82 27.16
C ASP A 87 15.12 -18.56 26.97
N ASP A 88 14.21 -18.51 27.95
CA ASP A 88 12.96 -19.29 27.95
C ASP A 88 11.68 -18.43 28.05
N THR A 89 11.78 -17.16 28.44
CA THR A 89 10.62 -16.30 28.71
C THR A 89 10.43 -15.22 27.66
N ILE A 90 9.25 -15.19 27.05
CA ILE A 90 8.89 -14.17 26.06
C ILE A 90 8.62 -12.82 26.73
N ASP A 91 9.19 -11.76 26.17
CA ASP A 91 8.84 -10.39 26.52
C ASP A 91 7.53 -9.99 25.83
N LYS A 92 6.43 -10.23 26.54
CA LYS A 92 5.08 -9.90 26.05
C LYS A 92 4.87 -8.41 25.79
N ASP A 93 5.55 -7.53 26.50
CA ASP A 93 5.44 -6.09 26.29
C ASP A 93 6.20 -5.69 25.02
N ALA A 94 7.42 -6.19 24.84
CA ALA A 94 8.18 -6.00 23.61
C ALA A 94 7.47 -6.61 22.39
N LEU A 95 6.87 -7.78 22.54
CA LEU A 95 6.09 -8.44 21.50
C LEU A 95 4.85 -7.62 21.09
N ASN A 96 4.15 -7.01 22.04
CA ASN A 96 3.03 -6.11 21.72
C ASN A 96 3.48 -4.93 20.84
N VAL A 97 4.61 -4.30 21.20
CA VAL A 97 5.19 -3.18 20.43
C VAL A 97 5.68 -3.65 19.06
N PHE A 98 6.31 -4.82 19.01
CA PHE A 98 6.75 -5.44 17.76
C PHE A 98 5.59 -5.67 16.80
N MET A 99 4.45 -6.18 17.29
CA MET A 99 3.26 -6.39 16.47
C MET A 99 2.70 -5.09 15.88
N ASP A 100 2.73 -3.99 16.64
CA ASP A 100 2.29 -2.67 16.16
C ASP A 100 3.23 -2.16 15.05
N ASN A 101 4.54 -2.31 15.23
CA ASN A 101 5.55 -1.95 14.23
C ASN A 101 5.49 -2.84 12.98
N TRP A 102 5.23 -4.14 13.16
CA TRP A 102 5.06 -5.09 12.07
C TRP A 102 3.83 -4.72 11.24
N ALA A 103 2.68 -4.45 11.88
CA ALA A 103 1.46 -4.01 11.20
C ALA A 103 1.73 -2.77 10.35
N PHE A 104 2.40 -1.79 10.93
CA PHE A 104 2.78 -0.54 10.27
C PHE A 104 3.66 -0.78 9.04
N SER A 105 4.74 -1.55 9.18
CA SER A 105 5.62 -1.90 8.07
C SER A 105 4.88 -2.67 6.98
N HIS A 106 3.98 -3.57 7.35
CA HIS A 106 3.20 -4.36 6.41
C HIS A 106 2.23 -3.49 5.60
N ILE A 107 1.53 -2.55 6.25
CA ILE A 107 0.64 -1.59 5.58
C ILE A 107 1.41 -0.74 4.56
N ILE A 108 2.58 -0.22 4.93
CA ILE A 108 3.40 0.61 4.05
C ILE A 108 3.91 -0.18 2.84
N ASN A 109 4.45 -1.39 3.07
CA ASN A 109 5.14 -2.13 2.03
C ASN A 109 4.21 -2.88 1.07
N PHE A 110 3.04 -3.32 1.55
CA PHE A 110 2.14 -4.18 0.77
C PHE A 110 0.82 -3.49 0.40
N GLY A 111 0.55 -2.27 0.89
CA GLY A 111 -0.62 -1.49 0.50
C GLY A 111 -1.96 -2.14 0.87
N HIS A 112 -1.96 -3.07 1.83
CA HIS A 112 -3.19 -3.70 2.33
C HIS A 112 -4.02 -2.69 3.13
N ASN A 113 -5.34 -2.88 3.11
CA ASN A 113 -6.32 -2.12 3.88
C ASN A 113 -5.87 -2.00 5.35
N ASN A 114 -5.57 -0.78 5.80
CA ASN A 114 -5.01 -0.50 7.13
C ASN A 114 -5.93 -1.06 8.22
N LYS A 115 -7.24 -0.85 8.09
CA LYS A 115 -8.24 -1.32 9.05
C LYS A 115 -8.24 -2.84 9.18
N SER A 116 -8.05 -3.57 8.08
CA SER A 116 -8.03 -5.03 8.09
C SER A 116 -6.82 -5.56 8.87
N THR A 117 -5.63 -5.08 8.49
CA THR A 117 -4.36 -5.48 9.11
C THR A 117 -4.34 -5.13 10.59
N LEU A 118 -4.78 -3.92 10.98
CA LEU A 118 -4.84 -3.51 12.38
C LEU A 118 -5.84 -4.35 13.19
N ASN A 119 -7.01 -4.67 12.63
CA ASN A 119 -7.96 -5.54 13.31
C ASN A 119 -7.38 -6.93 13.55
N ALA A 120 -6.73 -7.51 12.54
CA ALA A 120 -6.11 -8.83 12.63
C ALA A 120 -4.97 -8.87 13.66
N VAL A 121 -4.15 -7.82 13.69
CA VAL A 121 -3.06 -7.68 14.67
C VAL A 121 -3.60 -7.48 16.08
N ASN A 122 -4.60 -6.62 16.27
CA ASN A 122 -5.22 -6.42 17.59
C ASN A 122 -5.87 -7.70 18.11
N GLU A 123 -6.54 -8.46 17.24
CA GLU A 123 -7.12 -9.75 17.59
C GLU A 123 -6.03 -10.77 17.98
N ALA A 124 -4.93 -10.81 17.22
CA ALA A 124 -3.77 -11.64 17.56
C ALA A 124 -3.15 -11.25 18.90
N LYS A 125 -2.99 -9.96 19.21
CA LYS A 125 -2.50 -9.50 20.52
C LYS A 125 -3.40 -9.98 21.66
N ASN A 126 -4.72 -9.81 21.50
CA ASN A 126 -5.71 -10.21 22.51
C ASN A 126 -5.80 -11.73 22.72
N LYS A 127 -5.70 -12.51 21.64
CA LYS A 127 -5.78 -13.97 21.70
C LYS A 127 -4.48 -14.64 22.10
N CYS A 128 -3.35 -14.14 21.61
CA CYS A 128 -2.08 -14.87 21.63
C CYS A 128 -1.09 -14.40 22.69
N ILE A 129 -1.10 -13.12 23.06
CA ILE A 129 -0.08 -12.57 23.97
C ILE A 129 -0.59 -12.58 25.42
N GLN A 130 -1.86 -12.24 25.64
CA GLN A 130 -2.42 -12.03 26.98
C GLN A 130 -2.79 -13.31 27.74
N LYS A 131 -2.69 -14.49 27.11
CA LYS A 131 -3.17 -15.76 27.67
C LYS A 131 -2.12 -16.85 27.55
N GLU A 132 -2.19 -17.84 28.42
CA GLU A 132 -1.49 -19.11 28.18
C GLU A 132 -2.11 -19.81 26.97
N LEU A 133 -1.26 -20.30 26.08
CA LEU A 133 -1.68 -20.91 24.83
C LEU A 133 -1.76 -22.44 24.95
N PRO A 134 -2.87 -23.05 24.55
CA PRO A 134 -2.95 -24.50 24.44
C PRO A 134 -2.02 -24.98 23.33
N GLY A 135 -1.47 -26.17 23.49
CA GLY A 135 -0.66 -26.80 22.45
C GLY A 135 -0.02 -28.10 22.91
N PRO A 136 0.58 -28.85 21.97
CA PRO A 136 1.32 -30.07 22.28
C PRO A 136 2.41 -29.79 23.33
N SER A 137 2.69 -30.77 24.18
CA SER A 137 3.74 -30.70 25.20
C SER A 137 5.12 -30.48 24.60
N GLU A 138 5.31 -30.95 23.37
CA GLU A 138 6.56 -30.87 22.62
C GLU A 138 6.81 -29.47 22.04
N ALA A 139 5.82 -28.56 22.04
CA ALA A 139 5.98 -27.19 21.59
C ALA A 139 6.33 -26.25 22.75
N CYS A 140 7.46 -25.56 22.63
CA CYS A 140 7.84 -24.44 23.49
C CYS A 140 6.89 -23.24 23.35
N GLU A 141 6.95 -22.31 24.30
CA GLU A 141 6.11 -21.11 24.33
C GLU A 141 6.29 -20.25 23.06
N ALA A 142 7.52 -20.11 22.57
CA ALA A 142 7.83 -19.34 21.36
C ALA A 142 7.10 -19.88 20.12
N ASN A 143 7.09 -21.20 19.94
CA ASN A 143 6.35 -21.86 18.87
C ASN A 143 4.84 -21.61 18.99
N LYS A 144 4.29 -21.76 20.20
CA LYS A 144 2.86 -21.55 20.45
C LYS A 144 2.45 -20.12 20.12
N ILE A 145 3.23 -19.14 20.58
CA ILE A 145 2.94 -17.71 20.34
C ILE A 145 3.03 -17.37 18.85
N VAL A 146 4.12 -17.73 18.17
CA VAL A 146 4.29 -17.39 16.75
C VAL A 146 3.24 -18.08 15.87
N PHE A 147 2.92 -19.34 16.16
CA PHE A 147 1.85 -20.05 15.46
C PHE A 147 0.48 -19.40 15.70
N CYS A 148 0.15 -19.07 16.96
CA CYS A 148 -1.11 -18.40 17.28
C CYS A 148 -1.23 -17.06 16.56
N ILE A 149 -0.19 -16.23 16.59
CA ILE A 149 -0.18 -14.91 15.95
C ILE A 149 -0.39 -15.06 14.45
N THR A 150 0.45 -15.87 13.78
CA THR A 150 0.39 -16.04 12.31
C THR A 150 -0.95 -16.61 11.87
N SER A 151 -1.47 -17.62 12.57
CA SER A 151 -2.78 -18.23 12.27
C SER A 151 -3.94 -17.29 12.57
N THR A 152 -3.89 -16.51 13.64
CA THR A 152 -4.95 -15.55 13.95
C THR A 152 -4.99 -14.44 12.92
N ILE A 153 -3.84 -13.89 12.53
CA ILE A 153 -3.80 -12.85 11.52
C ILE A 153 -4.28 -13.39 10.18
N PHE A 154 -3.82 -14.59 9.79
CA PHE A 154 -4.28 -15.24 8.56
C PHE A 154 -5.80 -15.49 8.58
N ALA A 155 -6.34 -16.00 9.69
CA ALA A 155 -7.77 -16.27 9.83
C ALA A 155 -8.59 -14.99 9.82
N VAL A 156 -8.17 -13.93 10.51
CA VAL A 156 -8.91 -12.66 10.57
C VAL A 156 -8.82 -11.92 9.24
N ASN A 157 -7.65 -11.88 8.59
CA ASN A 157 -7.54 -11.33 7.24
C ASN A 157 -8.35 -12.15 6.22
N GLY A 158 -8.45 -13.47 6.42
CA GLY A 158 -9.30 -14.34 5.60
C GLY A 158 -10.81 -14.24 5.89
N GLN A 159 -11.19 -13.75 7.07
CA GLN A 159 -12.59 -13.64 7.54
C GLN A 159 -13.16 -12.23 7.49
N LEU A 160 -12.31 -11.20 7.54
CA LEU A 160 -12.73 -9.87 7.15
C LEU A 160 -13.20 -10.02 5.72
N GLU A 161 -14.48 -9.73 5.51
CA GLU A 161 -15.14 -9.67 4.23
C GLU A 161 -14.31 -8.75 3.31
N HIS A 162 -13.24 -9.28 2.73
CA HIS A 162 -12.91 -8.97 1.37
C HIS A 162 -14.21 -9.31 0.67
N LYS A 163 -15.08 -8.31 0.47
CA LYS A 163 -16.03 -8.35 -0.63
C LYS A 163 -15.16 -8.84 -1.77
N VAL A 164 -15.33 -10.10 -2.13
CA VAL A 164 -14.44 -10.74 -3.09
C VAL A 164 -14.58 -9.87 -4.32
N LYS A 165 -13.51 -9.18 -4.69
CA LYS A 165 -13.54 -8.20 -5.78
C LYS A 165 -14.12 -8.96 -6.96
N PRO A 166 -15.32 -8.59 -7.47
CA PRO A 166 -15.95 -9.34 -8.54
C PRO A 166 -14.99 -9.43 -9.72
N GLU A 167 -15.02 -10.53 -10.48
CA GLU A 167 -14.07 -10.73 -11.57
C GLU A 167 -14.02 -9.52 -12.54
N LYS A 168 -15.19 -8.94 -12.82
CA LYS A 168 -15.34 -7.72 -13.63
C LYS A 168 -14.62 -6.49 -13.08
N CYS A 169 -14.30 -6.45 -11.78
CA CYS A 169 -13.67 -5.33 -11.11
C CYS A 169 -12.15 -5.43 -11.02
N TYR A 170 -11.51 -6.52 -11.47
CA TYR A 170 -10.05 -6.59 -11.48
C TYR A 170 -9.39 -5.61 -12.45
N GLY A 171 -10.15 -5.07 -13.42
CA GLY A 171 -9.62 -4.15 -14.42
C GLY A 171 -8.64 -4.87 -15.37
N THR A 172 -8.36 -4.24 -16.50
CA THR A 172 -7.22 -4.62 -17.34
C THR A 172 -6.14 -3.56 -17.18
N ASP A 173 -4.87 -3.94 -17.40
CA ASP A 173 -3.77 -2.97 -17.43
C ASP A 173 -4.07 -1.81 -18.39
N GLU A 174 -4.71 -2.11 -19.53
CA GLU A 174 -5.09 -1.08 -20.48
C GLU A 174 -6.08 -0.09 -19.85
N LEU A 175 -7.14 -0.59 -19.21
CA LEU A 175 -8.18 0.22 -18.60
C LEU A 175 -7.64 1.06 -17.43
N GLU A 176 -6.91 0.46 -16.49
CA GLU A 176 -6.36 1.18 -15.32
C GLU A 176 -5.33 2.26 -15.70
N ASN A 177 -4.62 2.07 -16.82
CA ASN A 177 -3.64 3.04 -17.32
C ASN A 177 -4.25 4.15 -18.19
N ARG A 178 -5.56 4.12 -18.49
CA ARG A 178 -6.21 5.17 -19.28
C ARG A 178 -6.22 6.50 -18.52
N ARG A 179 -5.74 7.56 -19.18
CA ARG A 179 -5.70 8.91 -18.63
C ARG A 179 -6.96 9.69 -18.99
N CYS A 180 -8.09 9.16 -18.53
CA CYS A 180 -9.40 9.67 -18.87
C CYS A 180 -9.84 10.85 -18.01
N CYS A 181 -9.30 10.98 -16.80
CA CYS A 181 -9.59 12.11 -15.93
C CYS A 181 -8.75 13.34 -16.30
N ILE A 182 -9.41 14.45 -16.62
CA ILE A 182 -8.78 15.77 -16.81
C ILE A 182 -8.52 16.35 -15.43
N PHE A 183 -7.37 16.02 -14.86
CA PHE A 183 -7.01 16.34 -13.49
C PHE A 183 -5.97 17.48 -13.41
N PRO A 184 -6.35 18.69 -12.96
CA PRO A 184 -5.40 19.78 -12.71
C PRO A 184 -4.35 19.40 -11.67
N PRO A 185 -3.09 19.85 -11.78
CA PRO A 185 -2.07 19.55 -10.79
C PRO A 185 -2.40 20.25 -9.45
N PHE A 186 -2.15 19.58 -8.33
CA PHE A 186 -2.30 20.19 -6.99
C PHE A 186 -1.30 21.30 -6.70
N PHE A 187 -0.11 21.21 -7.28
CA PHE A 187 0.96 22.18 -7.11
C PHE A 187 1.29 22.83 -8.44
N ASN A 188 1.71 24.09 -8.40
CA ASN A 188 2.15 24.81 -9.58
C ASN A 188 3.32 24.07 -10.26
N ARG A 189 3.24 23.90 -11.58
CA ARG A 189 4.27 23.20 -12.37
C ARG A 189 5.62 23.94 -12.39
N ALA A 190 5.65 25.25 -12.17
CA ALA A 190 6.88 26.02 -12.01
C ALA A 190 7.59 25.64 -10.70
N VAL A 191 6.87 25.68 -9.57
CA VAL A 191 7.39 25.24 -8.26
C VAL A 191 7.87 23.80 -8.31
N ALA A 192 7.09 22.90 -8.90
CA ALA A 192 7.51 21.51 -9.04
C ALA A 192 8.86 21.41 -9.79
N ARG A 193 9.03 22.16 -10.90
CA ARG A 193 10.28 22.18 -11.68
C ARG A 193 11.45 22.75 -10.89
N GLU A 194 11.23 23.83 -10.14
CA GLU A 194 12.24 24.43 -9.24
C GLU A 194 12.67 23.44 -8.16
N CYS A 195 11.74 22.62 -7.66
CA CYS A 195 12.01 21.53 -6.73
C CYS A 195 12.58 20.26 -7.39
N GLY A 196 13.08 20.36 -8.61
CA GLY A 196 13.73 19.25 -9.32
C GLY A 196 12.79 18.40 -10.17
N ALA A 197 11.51 18.76 -10.32
CA ALA A 197 10.63 18.04 -11.24
C ALA A 197 11.12 18.21 -12.68
N GLY A 198 11.34 17.09 -13.35
CA GLY A 198 11.91 17.01 -14.67
C GLY A 198 11.30 15.87 -15.47
N PHE A 199 11.58 15.91 -16.76
CA PHE A 199 11.27 14.82 -17.67
C PHE A 199 12.56 14.06 -17.97
N ALA A 200 12.51 12.74 -17.86
CA ALA A 200 13.52 11.84 -18.38
C ALA A 200 13.17 11.48 -19.83
N LEU A 201 14.15 11.57 -20.71
CA LEU A 201 14.02 11.04 -22.07
C LEU A 201 13.88 9.52 -22.00
N MET A 202 12.80 8.98 -22.54
CA MET A 202 12.57 7.53 -22.59
C MET A 202 13.09 6.94 -23.90
N SER A 203 12.66 7.52 -25.03
CA SER A 203 13.05 7.06 -26.36
C SER A 203 12.81 8.16 -27.40
N ILE A 204 13.56 8.08 -28.50
CA ILE A 204 13.37 8.94 -29.67
C ILE A 204 13.03 8.02 -30.84
N ASP A 205 11.84 8.19 -31.41
CA ASP A 205 11.45 7.57 -32.65
C ASP A 205 11.75 8.52 -33.81
N ASN A 206 12.92 8.35 -34.41
CA ASN A 206 13.36 9.17 -35.55
C ASN A 206 12.48 8.96 -36.79
N LYS A 207 11.84 7.78 -36.93
CA LYS A 207 11.01 7.46 -38.11
C LYS A 207 9.72 8.26 -38.10
N HIS A 208 9.13 8.47 -36.93
CA HIS A 208 7.88 9.24 -36.78
C HIS A 208 8.09 10.64 -36.21
N ASN A 209 9.34 11.05 -35.96
CA ASN A 209 9.71 12.32 -35.33
C ASN A 209 9.01 12.53 -33.97
N VAL A 210 8.99 11.48 -33.15
CA VAL A 210 8.36 11.50 -31.82
C VAL A 210 9.43 11.33 -30.75
N THR A 211 9.46 12.25 -29.78
CA THR A 211 10.29 12.14 -28.58
C THR A 211 9.40 11.72 -27.40
N ASN A 212 9.63 10.53 -26.88
CA ASN A 212 8.94 10.03 -25.70
C ASN A 212 9.69 10.49 -24.46
N MET A 213 8.98 11.21 -23.59
CA MET A 213 9.50 11.63 -22.30
C MET A 213 8.61 11.09 -21.19
N ARG A 214 9.22 10.60 -20.11
CA ARG A 214 8.53 10.21 -18.88
C ARG A 214 8.83 11.25 -17.81
N ARG A 215 7.85 11.58 -16.97
CA ARG A 215 8.17 12.34 -15.74
C ARG A 215 8.98 11.43 -14.84
N HIS A 216 10.13 11.90 -14.39
CA HIS A 216 10.85 11.16 -13.37
C HIS A 216 9.94 11.00 -12.14
N LEU A 217 9.86 9.81 -11.56
CA LEU A 217 9.06 9.59 -10.36
C LEU A 217 9.80 10.23 -9.20
N PHE A 218 9.19 11.26 -8.61
CA PHE A 218 9.77 11.97 -7.47
C PHE A 218 9.23 11.35 -6.18
N ASN A 219 9.90 10.29 -5.73
CA ASN A 219 9.71 9.70 -4.41
C ASN A 219 10.78 10.16 -3.42
N SER A 220 11.66 11.10 -3.80
CA SER A 220 12.66 11.62 -2.88
C SER A 220 12.02 12.59 -1.88
N CYS A 221 12.41 12.45 -0.60
CA CYS A 221 11.96 13.36 0.45
C CYS A 221 12.32 14.81 0.13
N ASP A 222 13.47 15.06 -0.50
CA ASP A 222 13.94 16.41 -0.81
C ASP A 222 13.01 17.15 -1.79
N HIS A 223 12.45 16.42 -2.76
CA HIS A 223 11.49 16.98 -3.71
C HIS A 223 10.23 17.46 -2.99
N TRP A 224 9.64 16.58 -2.16
CA TRP A 224 8.42 16.92 -1.42
C TRP A 224 8.68 17.96 -0.34
N ARG A 225 9.83 17.92 0.35
CA ARG A 225 10.25 18.96 1.29
C ARG A 225 10.27 20.33 0.64
N CYS A 226 10.89 20.44 -0.54
CA CYS A 226 10.93 21.70 -1.28
C CYS A 226 9.52 22.20 -1.65
N ILE A 227 8.67 21.32 -2.21
CA ILE A 227 7.30 21.71 -2.58
C ILE A 227 6.52 22.15 -1.35
N LEU A 228 6.47 21.33 -0.31
CA LEU A 228 5.63 21.58 0.86
C LEU A 228 6.08 22.83 1.64
N ASN A 229 7.38 23.08 1.74
CA ASN A 229 7.91 24.33 2.30
C ASN A 229 7.48 25.56 1.50
N THR A 230 7.47 25.47 0.15
CA THR A 230 7.07 26.59 -0.72
C THR A 230 5.62 27.03 -0.47
N TYR A 231 4.75 26.09 -0.08
CA TYR A 231 3.34 26.38 0.26
C TYR A 231 3.11 26.52 1.77
N SER A 232 4.17 26.55 2.59
CA SER A 232 4.08 26.60 4.06
C SER A 232 3.22 25.48 4.66
N ILE A 233 3.30 24.28 4.08
CA ILE A 233 2.55 23.10 4.53
C ILE A 233 3.31 22.33 5.61
N LEU A 234 4.64 22.44 5.69
CA LEU A 234 5.40 21.77 6.76
C LEU A 234 5.42 22.60 8.06
N ASP A 235 5.41 21.91 9.19
CA ASP A 235 5.74 22.47 10.51
C ASP A 235 7.26 22.51 10.77
N ALA A 236 7.66 22.94 11.97
CA ALA A 236 9.07 23.08 12.34
C ALA A 236 9.80 21.72 12.45
N GLU A 237 9.04 20.65 12.65
CA GLU A 237 9.49 19.27 12.80
C GLU A 237 9.45 18.48 11.47
N GLU A 238 9.24 19.17 10.34
CA GLU A 238 9.09 18.59 9.00
C GLU A 238 7.92 17.61 8.83
N ASN A 239 6.87 17.75 9.65
CA ASN A 239 5.61 17.06 9.42
C ASN A 239 4.64 17.94 8.63
N VAL A 240 3.73 17.30 7.91
CA VAL A 240 2.66 17.94 7.17
C VAL A 240 1.66 18.52 8.16
N ASN A 241 1.56 19.85 8.20
CA ASN A 241 0.50 20.54 8.89
C ASN A 241 -0.82 20.33 8.14
N ASN A 242 -1.71 19.54 8.73
CA ASN A 242 -2.98 19.14 8.11
C ASN A 242 -3.90 20.32 7.79
N GLU A 243 -3.92 21.35 8.64
CA GLU A 243 -4.74 22.54 8.42
C GLU A 243 -4.26 23.30 7.17
N ASN A 244 -2.94 23.51 7.06
CA ASN A 244 -2.34 24.18 5.90
C ASN A 244 -2.49 23.36 4.62
N TYR A 245 -2.30 22.04 4.69
CA TYR A 245 -2.49 21.16 3.54
C TYR A 245 -3.96 21.15 3.07
N PHE A 246 -4.93 21.04 3.98
CA PHE A 246 -6.34 21.05 3.60
C PHE A 246 -6.79 22.42 3.10
N ALA A 247 -6.30 23.51 3.69
CA ALA A 247 -6.53 24.85 3.16
C ALA A 247 -5.95 25.01 1.74
N HIS A 248 -4.80 24.39 1.44
CA HIS A 248 -4.25 24.34 0.08
C HIS A 248 -5.16 23.56 -0.89
N LEU A 249 -5.67 22.39 -0.48
CA LEU A 249 -6.63 21.62 -1.28
C LEU A 249 -7.94 22.38 -1.51
N ASP A 250 -8.43 23.13 -0.52
CA ASP A 250 -9.66 23.93 -0.64
C ASP A 250 -9.48 25.12 -1.61
N LYS A 251 -8.30 25.76 -1.61
CA LYS A 251 -7.94 26.74 -2.65
C LYS A 251 -7.93 26.10 -4.04
N TRP A 252 -7.43 24.87 -4.14
CA TRP A 252 -7.43 24.14 -5.39
C TRP A 252 -8.85 23.83 -5.88
N THR A 253 -9.77 23.41 -4.99
CA THR A 253 -11.16 23.16 -5.41
C THR A 253 -11.95 24.43 -5.67
N ALA A 254 -11.63 25.56 -5.03
CA ALA A 254 -12.21 26.85 -5.37
C ALA A 254 -11.93 27.25 -6.84
N LEU A 255 -10.80 26.83 -7.39
CA LEU A 255 -10.44 27.02 -8.80
C LEU A 255 -11.00 25.92 -9.72
N ASN A 256 -11.41 24.78 -9.16
CA ASN A 256 -11.88 23.59 -9.88
C ASN A 256 -13.16 23.02 -9.21
N PRO A 257 -14.25 23.81 -9.16
CA PRO A 257 -15.41 23.52 -8.30
C PRO A 257 -16.11 22.20 -8.63
N GLU A 258 -15.99 21.69 -9.84
CA GLU A 258 -16.50 20.37 -10.23
C GLU A 258 -15.91 19.21 -9.40
N PHE A 259 -14.72 19.40 -8.79
CA PHE A 259 -14.04 18.39 -7.99
C PHE A 259 -14.35 18.49 -6.49
N ASN A 260 -15.21 19.42 -6.05
CA ASN A 260 -15.49 19.64 -4.62
C ASN A 260 -15.92 18.37 -3.88
N ASN A 261 -16.86 17.60 -4.45
CA ASN A 261 -17.35 16.36 -3.82
C ASN A 261 -16.25 15.29 -3.77
N ALA A 262 -15.63 15.00 -4.90
CA ALA A 262 -14.54 14.01 -4.99
C ALA A 262 -13.36 14.35 -4.06
N MET A 263 -13.01 15.63 -3.94
CA MET A 263 -11.98 16.08 -3.00
C MET A 263 -12.42 15.90 -1.55
N THR A 264 -13.67 16.24 -1.21
CA THR A 264 -14.19 16.11 0.15
C THR A 264 -14.16 14.65 0.60
N ASP A 265 -14.64 13.75 -0.25
CA ASP A 265 -14.62 12.31 -0.01
C ASP A 265 -13.18 11.81 0.15
N ALA A 266 -12.27 12.20 -0.75
CA ALA A 266 -10.86 11.85 -0.68
C ALA A 266 -10.18 12.33 0.62
N LYS A 267 -10.45 13.57 1.06
CA LYS A 267 -9.91 14.12 2.32
C LYS A 267 -10.36 13.30 3.52
N VAL A 268 -11.65 12.97 3.60
CA VAL A 268 -12.20 12.17 4.71
C VAL A 268 -11.59 10.77 4.71
N TYR A 269 -11.67 10.09 3.57
CA TYR A 269 -11.18 8.72 3.42
C TYR A 269 -9.68 8.63 3.74
N CYS A 270 -8.85 9.41 3.05
CA CYS A 270 -7.39 9.30 3.23
C CYS A 270 -6.94 9.77 4.61
N ARG A 271 -7.61 10.75 5.23
CA ARG A 271 -7.30 11.12 6.63
C ARG A 271 -7.58 9.97 7.58
N ASP A 272 -8.68 9.26 7.39
CA ASP A 272 -9.03 8.12 8.23
C ASP A 272 -8.09 6.93 7.98
N GLU A 273 -7.74 6.66 6.71
CA GLU A 273 -6.78 5.62 6.34
C GLU A 273 -5.38 5.89 6.86
N PHE A 274 -4.94 7.16 6.89
CA PHE A 274 -3.64 7.55 7.42
C PHE A 274 -3.68 8.03 8.88
N ARG A 275 -4.79 7.81 9.61
CA ARG A 275 -4.99 8.37 10.96
C ARG A 275 -3.85 8.03 11.93
N ALA A 276 -3.33 6.80 11.88
CA ALA A 276 -2.23 6.36 12.72
C ALA A 276 -0.88 7.03 12.37
N ASN A 277 -0.77 7.58 11.16
CA ASN A 277 0.44 8.20 10.61
C ASN A 277 0.37 9.72 10.65
N MET A 278 -0.67 10.29 11.27
CA MET A 278 -0.81 11.73 11.40
C MET A 278 -0.02 12.27 12.61
N PRO A 279 0.71 13.38 12.48
CA PRO A 279 0.92 14.14 11.23
C PRO A 279 1.88 13.42 10.28
N VAL A 280 1.57 13.42 8.98
CA VAL A 280 2.34 12.71 7.96
C VAL A 280 3.73 13.34 7.84
N LYS A 281 4.81 12.55 7.90
CA LYS A 281 6.16 13.04 7.68
C LYS A 281 6.38 13.39 6.21
N VAL A 282 7.28 14.35 5.94
CA VAL A 282 7.60 14.78 4.57
C VAL A 282 7.97 13.64 3.61
N CYS A 283 8.69 12.61 4.08
CA CYS A 283 9.07 11.46 3.28
C CYS A 283 7.89 10.55 2.90
N ASP A 284 6.87 10.50 3.76
CA ASP A 284 5.69 9.66 3.58
C ASP A 284 4.56 10.41 2.85
N PHE A 285 4.73 11.71 2.61
CA PHE A 285 3.73 12.53 1.95
C PHE A 285 3.34 12.03 0.56
N PHE A 286 4.28 11.41 -0.18
CA PHE A 286 3.98 10.86 -1.50
C PHE A 286 2.84 9.82 -1.45
N GLU A 287 2.85 8.91 -0.48
CA GLU A 287 1.81 7.88 -0.34
C GLU A 287 0.48 8.50 0.10
N TYR A 288 0.51 9.47 1.02
CA TYR A 288 -0.68 10.21 1.41
C TYR A 288 -1.31 10.97 0.22
N GLN A 289 -0.47 11.65 -0.56
CA GLN A 289 -0.87 12.38 -1.75
C GLN A 289 -1.39 11.44 -2.86
N LYS A 290 -0.84 10.24 -2.97
CA LYS A 290 -1.30 9.19 -3.88
C LYS A 290 -2.69 8.70 -3.51
N CYS A 291 -2.98 8.49 -2.22
CA CYS A 291 -4.34 8.18 -1.74
C CYS A 291 -5.34 9.24 -2.19
N ILE A 292 -5.05 10.53 -1.93
CA ILE A 292 -5.93 11.65 -2.31
C ILE A 292 -6.18 11.66 -3.82
N ARG A 293 -5.11 11.53 -4.61
CA ARG A 293 -5.21 11.54 -6.06
C ARG A 293 -6.00 10.34 -6.59
N HIS A 294 -5.77 9.14 -6.05
CA HIS A 294 -6.46 7.93 -6.47
C HIS A 294 -7.97 8.05 -6.25
N ASN A 295 -8.37 8.47 -5.04
CA ASN A 295 -9.78 8.68 -4.70
C ASN A 295 -10.48 9.67 -5.64
N ILE A 296 -9.80 10.76 -6.02
CA ILE A 296 -10.38 11.72 -6.98
C ILE A 296 -10.43 11.14 -8.40
N MET A 297 -9.46 10.32 -8.80
CA MET A 297 -9.50 9.66 -10.11
C MET A 297 -10.70 8.70 -10.21
N VAL A 298 -10.94 7.87 -9.18
CA VAL A 298 -12.10 6.96 -9.14
C VAL A 298 -13.42 7.72 -9.28
N SER A 299 -13.52 8.89 -8.66
CA SER A 299 -14.73 9.74 -8.69
C SER A 299 -14.61 10.94 -9.64
N CYS A 300 -13.88 10.78 -10.76
CA CYS A 300 -13.51 11.92 -11.59
C CYS A 300 -14.74 12.60 -12.26
N PRO A 301 -14.98 13.90 -11.99
CA PRO A 301 -16.10 14.64 -12.56
C PRO A 301 -15.84 15.11 -14.01
N LYS A 302 -14.58 15.15 -14.44
CA LYS A 302 -14.16 15.67 -15.76
C LYS A 302 -13.44 14.61 -16.55
N VAL A 303 -14.20 13.91 -17.38
CA VAL A 303 -13.69 12.83 -18.23
C VAL A 303 -13.52 13.31 -19.67
N ILE A 304 -12.46 12.86 -20.34
CA ILE A 304 -12.24 13.13 -21.77
C ILE A 304 -13.39 12.54 -22.57
N ASN A 305 -13.96 13.31 -23.49
CA ASN A 305 -15.09 12.88 -24.32
C ASN A 305 -14.62 11.91 -25.41
N SER A 306 -14.58 10.62 -25.07
CA SER A 306 -14.21 9.52 -25.96
C SER A 306 -14.86 8.21 -25.47
N PRO A 307 -15.22 7.29 -26.38
CA PRO A 307 -15.81 5.99 -26.00
C PRO A 307 -15.00 5.23 -24.95
N GLU A 308 -13.68 5.19 -25.10
CA GLU A 308 -12.75 4.48 -24.21
C GLU A 308 -12.77 5.05 -22.79
N CYS A 309 -12.99 6.36 -22.65
CA CYS A 309 -13.07 7.01 -21.36
C CYS A 309 -14.44 6.93 -20.70
N PHE A 310 -15.51 6.68 -21.47
CA PHE A 310 -16.81 6.35 -20.90
C PHE A 310 -16.82 4.93 -20.34
N GLU A 311 -16.24 3.96 -21.05
CA GLU A 311 -16.05 2.59 -20.54
C GLU A 311 -15.24 2.58 -19.24
N TRP A 312 -14.14 3.34 -19.21
CA TRP A 312 -13.33 3.52 -18.00
C TRP A 312 -14.14 4.09 -16.84
N LYS A 313 -14.97 5.10 -17.11
CA LYS A 313 -15.81 5.74 -16.08
C LYS A 313 -16.86 4.77 -15.54
N GLU A 314 -17.54 4.04 -16.43
CA GLU A 314 -18.54 3.03 -16.07
C GLU A 314 -17.94 1.94 -15.18
N PHE A 315 -16.76 1.44 -15.52
CA PHE A 315 -16.01 0.50 -14.70
C PHE A 315 -15.78 1.03 -13.27
N TYR A 316 -15.26 2.25 -13.13
CA TYR A 316 -15.02 2.82 -11.80
C TYR A 316 -16.32 3.15 -11.07
N GLU A 317 -17.39 3.56 -11.74
CA GLU A 317 -18.69 3.79 -11.10
C GLU A 317 -19.28 2.49 -10.53
N GLU A 318 -19.14 1.38 -11.25
CA GLU A 318 -19.61 0.06 -10.83
C GLU A 318 -18.72 -0.56 -9.74
N CYS A 319 -17.41 -0.37 -9.83
CA CYS A 319 -16.43 -1.03 -8.97
C CYS A 319 -15.80 -0.13 -7.90
N LYS A 320 -16.25 1.13 -7.74
CA LYS A 320 -15.64 2.13 -6.85
C LYS A 320 -15.36 1.62 -5.44
N GLU A 321 -16.24 0.80 -4.87
CA GLU A 321 -16.09 0.27 -3.52
C GLU A 321 -14.84 -0.59 -3.30
N PHE A 322 -14.18 -1.02 -4.39
CA PHE A 322 -12.94 -1.82 -4.39
C PHE A 322 -11.68 -1.01 -4.72
N PHE A 323 -11.81 0.29 -4.96
CA PHE A 323 -10.72 1.20 -5.37
C PHE A 323 -10.55 2.39 -4.42
N HIS A 324 -11.07 2.28 -3.19
CA HIS A 324 -10.83 3.26 -2.14
C HIS A 324 -9.69 2.82 -1.25
#